data_AF-A0A7N4P0T9-F1
#
_entry.id   AF-A0A7N4P0T9-F1
#
_cell.length_a   1.000
_cell.length_b   1.000
_cell.length_c   1.000
_cell.angle_alpha   90.00
_cell.angle_beta   90.00
_cell.angle_gamma   90.00
#
_symmetry.space_group_name_H-M   'P 1'
#
loop_
_entity.id
_entity.type
_entity.pdbx_description
1 polymer ?
#
loop_
_entity_poly.entity_id
_entity_poly.type
_entity_poly.pdbx_seq_one_letter_code
_entity_poly.pdbx_strand_id
1 'polypeptide(L)'
;MIPCCFFRCRKKRQANKDVVEQMERSIQEKDEKLKTVEELLETGLIQVANKEEELKVLRTENSSLKNEVQNLKAQQTSQVSFTAIVEDLQNIIHEKDGKIKSAEQLMEAELLKVANKEKTVQALKQEIEALKEEVGNIQLEKAQQVLVASQIQELQNLLKGKEEQENTMKAVLEEKEKDLVNQGNLLQDLQDENAALKAHVQEITQQKLQQASSESQIQELENILKAKEDQMKLMDTILKEKERDLCCKGKLLQDVQDENKLFKSQLEALQLQIYQQISSVPPHEELLQMISMKEKEVTGLHGELDALKNAVEQQRKKNNERQQQLEAVEIQAKEILKKLFPGVSVPSNLNFSEWLHRFEKKAKENATVPCISEDVKVLQQKLKEADDMHAMLQLECEKYKSVLAETEGILQRLQQSVEQEENKWKIKVEESQKATRQIHFSLSSLEQEAERLRGENKELETLRREREHLESELEKAEIERSTYVSEVRELKTQLNETRTKLKMEQSERLKVAGDLHKAQQSLDLIQSEIVKAAGDTSIIENSDVSSEVESSEKETISVSLNQTVAQLQQLLQAVNQQLTKE
;
A
#
# COMPACT_ATOMS: atom_id res chain seq x y z
N MET A 1 85.88 -127.35 154.65
CA MET A 1 84.86 -127.65 153.62
C MET A 1 83.86 -126.49 153.54
N ILE A 2 82.95 -126.49 152.55
CA ILE A 2 81.78 -125.57 152.44
C ILE A 2 82.12 -124.08 152.24
N PRO A 3 82.25 -123.61 150.98
CA PRO A 3 81.51 -122.39 150.61
C PRO A 3 80.91 -122.35 149.18
N CYS A 4 81.27 -123.26 148.27
CA CYS A 4 81.13 -123.04 146.81
C CYS A 4 79.70 -122.94 146.24
N CYS A 5 78.65 -123.36 146.95
CA CYS A 5 77.31 -123.47 146.35
C CYS A 5 76.50 -122.17 146.29
N PHE A 6 76.67 -121.26 147.26
CA PHE A 6 75.71 -120.14 147.45
C PHE A 6 75.80 -119.06 146.35
N PHE A 7 77.00 -118.81 145.82
CA PHE A 7 77.25 -117.73 144.85
C PHE A 7 76.54 -117.93 143.50
N ARG A 8 76.38 -119.18 143.05
CA ARG A 8 75.88 -119.49 141.70
C ARG A 8 74.39 -119.19 141.53
N CYS A 9 73.60 -119.33 142.60
CA CYS A 9 72.15 -119.07 142.57
C CYS A 9 71.83 -117.57 142.50
N ARG A 10 72.57 -116.73 143.26
CA ARG A 10 72.36 -115.27 143.30
C ARG A 10 72.55 -114.61 141.93
N LYS A 11 73.56 -115.04 141.17
CA LYS A 11 73.86 -114.49 139.83
C LYS A 11 72.78 -114.78 138.78
N LYS A 12 72.07 -115.92 138.88
CA LYS A 12 70.98 -116.26 137.95
C LYS A 12 69.70 -115.45 138.22
N ARG A 13 69.48 -114.99 139.45
CA ARG A 13 68.31 -114.18 139.83
C ARG A 13 68.39 -112.73 139.31
N GLN A 14 69.60 -112.18 139.16
CA GLN A 14 69.80 -110.82 138.60
C GLN A 14 69.43 -110.75 137.12
N ALA A 15 69.97 -111.67 136.29
CA ALA A 15 69.74 -111.67 134.85
C ALA A 15 68.25 -111.74 134.46
N ASN A 16 67.41 -112.41 135.27
CA ASN A 16 65.96 -112.43 135.07
C ASN A 16 65.28 -111.07 135.35
N LYS A 17 65.83 -110.23 136.23
CA LYS A 17 65.32 -108.88 136.51
C LYS A 17 65.63 -107.94 135.35
N ASP A 18 66.88 -107.97 134.89
CA ASP A 18 67.39 -107.10 133.81
C ASP A 18 66.59 -107.29 132.50
N VAL A 19 66.15 -108.53 132.21
CA VAL A 19 65.30 -108.86 131.05
C VAL A 19 63.86 -108.35 131.20
N VAL A 20 63.27 -108.36 132.41
CA VAL A 20 61.93 -107.81 132.63
C VAL A 20 61.95 -106.29 132.47
N GLU A 21 62.94 -105.61 133.06
CA GLU A 21 63.14 -104.16 132.90
C GLU A 21 63.44 -103.75 131.45
N GLN A 22 63.95 -104.66 130.62
CA GLN A 22 64.08 -104.44 129.17
C GLN A 22 62.74 -104.59 128.45
N MET A 23 61.92 -105.58 128.85
CA MET A 23 60.62 -105.84 128.23
C MET A 23 59.58 -104.76 128.57
N GLU A 24 59.54 -104.29 129.82
CA GLU A 24 58.66 -103.19 130.26
C GLU A 24 58.92 -101.91 129.45
N ARG A 25 60.20 -101.52 129.28
CA ARG A 25 60.58 -100.39 128.41
C ARG A 25 60.16 -100.58 126.96
N SER A 26 60.30 -101.80 126.41
CA SER A 26 59.89 -102.09 125.02
C SER A 26 58.37 -102.13 124.82
N ILE A 27 57.59 -102.41 125.86
CA ILE A 27 56.13 -102.29 125.85
C ILE A 27 55.75 -100.80 125.86
N GLN A 28 56.27 -100.03 126.81
CA GLN A 28 55.91 -98.61 126.93
C GLN A 28 56.35 -97.78 125.70
N GLU A 29 57.50 -98.10 125.08
CA GLU A 29 57.91 -97.51 123.80
C GLU A 29 56.95 -97.83 122.64
N LYS A 30 56.26 -98.98 122.67
CA LYS A 30 55.24 -99.36 121.68
C LYS A 30 53.90 -98.70 121.95
N ASP A 31 53.52 -98.52 123.21
CA ASP A 31 52.25 -97.87 123.57
C ASP A 31 52.28 -96.37 123.20
N GLU A 32 53.40 -95.67 123.44
CA GLU A 32 53.60 -94.30 122.95
C GLU A 32 53.56 -94.24 121.42
N LYS A 33 54.17 -95.21 120.73
CA LYS A 33 54.12 -95.30 119.25
C LYS A 33 52.70 -95.57 118.74
N LEU A 34 51.95 -96.47 119.37
CA LEU A 34 50.55 -96.75 119.04
C LEU A 34 49.72 -95.48 119.16
N LYS A 35 49.86 -94.76 120.27
CA LYS A 35 49.17 -93.50 120.51
C LYS A 35 49.48 -92.43 119.46
N THR A 36 50.74 -92.26 119.06
CA THR A 36 51.09 -91.33 117.96
C THR A 36 50.51 -91.76 116.60
N VAL A 37 50.27 -93.04 116.37
CA VAL A 37 49.58 -93.53 115.16
C VAL A 37 48.07 -93.25 115.25
N GLU A 38 47.45 -93.40 116.41
CA GLU A 38 46.04 -93.07 116.65
C GLU A 38 45.77 -91.57 116.46
N GLU A 39 46.59 -90.70 117.05
CA GLU A 39 46.51 -89.23 116.89
C GLU A 39 46.68 -88.80 115.42
N LEU A 40 47.56 -89.46 114.66
CA LEU A 40 47.74 -89.23 113.21
C LEU A 40 46.55 -89.74 112.38
N LEU A 41 45.93 -90.87 112.75
CA LEU A 41 44.75 -91.40 112.06
C LEU A 41 43.52 -90.53 112.30
N GLU A 42 43.28 -90.06 113.52
CA GLU A 42 42.22 -89.11 113.84
C GLU A 42 42.40 -87.80 113.06
N THR A 43 43.61 -87.23 113.07
CA THR A 43 43.96 -86.05 112.27
C THR A 43 43.72 -86.28 110.77
N GLY A 44 44.07 -87.47 110.25
CA GLY A 44 43.86 -87.84 108.86
C GLY A 44 42.38 -87.93 108.48
N LEU A 45 41.55 -88.54 109.32
CA LEU A 45 40.10 -88.66 109.09
C LEU A 45 39.40 -87.28 109.10
N ILE A 46 39.77 -86.38 110.02
CA ILE A 46 39.26 -85.01 110.05
C ILE A 46 39.63 -84.25 108.75
N GLN A 47 40.85 -84.41 108.24
CA GLN A 47 41.25 -83.79 106.97
C GLN A 47 40.49 -84.36 105.75
N VAL A 48 40.12 -85.64 105.77
CA VAL A 48 39.30 -86.24 104.70
C VAL A 48 37.88 -85.70 104.74
N ALA A 49 37.25 -85.63 105.93
CA ALA A 49 35.90 -85.11 106.09
C ALA A 49 35.77 -83.65 105.62
N ASN A 50 36.74 -82.78 105.98
CA ASN A 50 36.76 -81.39 105.54
C ASN A 50 36.84 -81.28 104.00
N LYS A 51 37.74 -82.05 103.37
CA LYS A 51 37.91 -82.09 101.90
C LYS A 51 36.69 -82.65 101.17
N GLU A 52 35.93 -83.56 101.80
CA GLU A 52 34.70 -84.11 101.21
C GLU A 52 33.58 -83.06 101.18
N GLU A 53 33.45 -82.23 102.22
CA GLU A 53 32.49 -81.12 102.22
C GLU A 53 32.91 -79.99 101.26
N GLU A 54 34.21 -79.66 101.17
CA GLU A 54 34.75 -78.76 100.13
C GLU A 54 34.38 -79.24 98.71
N LEU A 55 34.59 -80.54 98.41
CA LEU A 55 34.19 -81.15 97.13
C LEU A 55 32.67 -81.14 96.91
N LYS A 56 31.87 -81.17 97.97
CA LYS A 56 30.41 -81.10 97.91
C LYS A 56 29.92 -79.69 97.59
N VAL A 57 30.50 -78.66 98.20
CA VAL A 57 30.26 -77.25 97.84
C VAL A 57 30.64 -77.00 96.36
N LEU A 58 31.86 -77.37 95.96
CA LEU A 58 32.33 -77.21 94.57
C LEU A 58 31.44 -77.94 93.54
N ARG A 59 30.87 -79.10 93.88
CA ARG A 59 29.88 -79.80 93.03
C ARG A 59 28.56 -79.02 92.89
N THR A 60 28.06 -78.42 93.97
CA THR A 60 26.83 -77.60 93.90
C THR A 60 27.05 -76.33 93.09
N GLU A 61 28.20 -75.66 93.26
CA GLU A 61 28.59 -74.49 92.47
C GLU A 61 28.73 -74.81 90.97
N ASN A 62 29.43 -75.90 90.63
CA ASN A 62 29.52 -76.38 89.25
C ASN A 62 28.14 -76.68 88.63
N SER A 63 27.19 -77.20 89.42
CA SER A 63 25.81 -77.43 88.96
C SER A 63 25.07 -76.11 88.69
N SER A 64 25.27 -75.09 89.53
CA SER A 64 24.68 -73.76 89.34
C SER A 64 25.25 -73.07 88.09
N LEU A 65 26.58 -73.01 87.97
CA LEU A 65 27.27 -72.43 86.82
C LEU A 65 26.89 -73.12 85.50
N LYS A 66 26.70 -74.45 85.51
CA LYS A 66 26.24 -75.21 84.35
C LYS A 66 24.83 -74.79 83.90
N ASN A 67 23.91 -74.54 84.83
CA ASN A 67 22.55 -74.08 84.52
C ASN A 67 22.56 -72.64 83.99
N GLU A 68 23.38 -71.76 84.57
CA GLU A 68 23.56 -70.38 84.11
C GLU A 68 24.13 -70.33 82.68
N VAL A 69 25.18 -71.12 82.39
CA VAL A 69 25.73 -71.28 81.03
C VAL A 69 24.68 -71.79 80.04
N GLN A 70 23.77 -72.69 80.45
CA GLN A 70 22.67 -73.13 79.58
C GLN A 70 21.65 -72.02 79.30
N ASN A 71 21.28 -71.22 80.32
CA ASN A 71 20.37 -70.09 80.15
C ASN A 71 20.96 -68.99 79.25
N LEU A 72 22.23 -68.63 79.46
CA LEU A 72 22.95 -67.67 78.62
C LEU A 72 23.06 -68.15 77.17
N LYS A 73 23.30 -69.46 76.94
CA LYS A 73 23.31 -70.04 75.59
C LYS A 73 21.94 -69.99 74.91
N ALA A 74 20.84 -70.16 75.67
CA ALA A 74 19.49 -70.00 75.14
C ALA A 74 19.20 -68.55 74.75
N GLN A 75 19.59 -67.58 75.60
CA GLN A 75 19.47 -66.14 75.29
C GLN A 75 20.30 -65.75 74.05
N GLN A 76 21.54 -66.23 73.95
CA GLN A 76 22.41 -66.01 72.77
C GLN A 76 21.78 -66.57 71.49
N THR A 77 21.14 -67.75 71.56
CA THR A 77 20.45 -68.35 70.40
C THR A 77 19.25 -67.50 69.96
N SER A 78 18.50 -66.93 70.91
CA SER A 78 17.43 -65.97 70.61
C SER A 78 17.98 -64.67 69.99
N GLN A 79 19.08 -64.13 70.52
CA GLN A 79 19.73 -62.94 69.99
C GLN A 79 20.11 -63.08 68.50
N VAL A 80 20.69 -64.23 68.12
CA VAL A 80 21.03 -64.54 66.71
C VAL A 80 19.79 -64.55 65.82
N SER A 81 18.62 -64.98 66.31
CA SER A 81 17.37 -64.94 65.53
C SER A 81 16.86 -63.52 65.28
N PHE A 82 17.07 -62.58 66.22
CA PHE A 82 16.81 -61.16 65.99
C PHE A 82 17.82 -60.53 65.02
N THR A 83 19.09 -60.94 65.06
CA THR A 83 20.11 -60.48 64.10
C THR A 83 19.70 -60.80 62.66
N ALA A 84 19.23 -62.02 62.39
CA ALA A 84 18.76 -62.42 61.05
C ALA A 84 17.59 -61.56 60.54
N ILE A 85 16.60 -61.28 61.40
CA ILE A 85 15.45 -60.42 61.04
C ILE A 85 15.90 -58.97 60.76
N VAL A 86 16.90 -58.46 61.50
CA VAL A 86 17.49 -57.14 61.23
C VAL A 86 18.24 -57.12 59.90
N GLU A 87 18.97 -58.19 59.56
CA GLU A 87 19.67 -58.33 58.28
C GLU A 87 18.68 -58.40 57.09
N ASP A 88 17.60 -59.17 57.19
CA ASP A 88 16.53 -59.19 56.18
C ASP A 88 15.87 -57.80 55.99
N LEU A 89 15.58 -57.09 57.09
CA LEU A 89 15.04 -55.74 57.03
C LEU A 89 16.04 -54.75 56.41
N GLN A 90 17.34 -54.87 56.72
CA GLN A 90 18.38 -54.07 56.08
C GLN A 90 18.47 -54.36 54.57
N ASN A 91 18.39 -55.62 54.15
CA ASN A 91 18.39 -56.00 52.73
C ASN A 91 17.18 -55.39 51.99
N ILE A 92 15.98 -55.45 52.59
CA ILE A 92 14.78 -54.82 52.04
C ILE A 92 14.94 -53.29 51.95
N ILE A 93 15.52 -52.63 52.97
CA ILE A 93 15.77 -51.18 52.94
C ILE A 93 16.72 -50.82 51.79
N HIS A 94 17.85 -51.51 51.63
CA HIS A 94 18.79 -51.25 50.53
C HIS A 94 18.15 -51.48 49.14
N GLU A 95 17.28 -52.48 48.98
CA GLU A 95 16.52 -52.71 47.75
C GLU A 95 15.54 -51.55 47.46
N LYS A 96 14.85 -51.05 48.49
CA LYS A 96 13.92 -49.92 48.38
C LYS A 96 14.66 -48.63 48.06
N ASP A 97 15.77 -48.34 48.74
CA ASP A 97 16.63 -47.17 48.47
C ASP A 97 17.20 -47.19 47.05
N GLY A 98 17.59 -48.37 46.54
CA GLY A 98 18.02 -48.55 45.15
C GLY A 98 16.90 -48.24 44.15
N LYS A 99 15.66 -48.66 44.44
CA LYS A 99 14.48 -48.35 43.63
C LYS A 99 14.07 -46.88 43.70
N ILE A 100 14.18 -46.25 44.88
CA ILE A 100 13.96 -44.81 45.07
C ILE A 100 14.96 -44.02 44.22
N LYS A 101 16.26 -44.28 44.33
CA LYS A 101 17.32 -43.63 43.52
C LYS A 101 17.12 -43.81 42.02
N SER A 102 16.65 -44.98 41.60
CA SER A 102 16.32 -45.24 40.19
C SER A 102 15.12 -44.42 39.71
N ALA A 103 14.11 -44.23 40.54
CA ALA A 103 12.94 -43.41 40.23
C ALA A 103 13.27 -41.90 40.25
N GLU A 104 14.10 -41.45 41.19
CA GLU A 104 14.62 -40.07 41.27
C GLU A 104 15.40 -39.71 40.00
N GLN A 105 16.33 -40.56 39.57
CA GLN A 105 17.10 -40.38 38.33
C GLN A 105 16.21 -40.33 37.07
N LEU A 106 15.17 -41.17 37.00
CA LEU A 106 14.20 -41.13 35.90
C LEU A 106 13.35 -39.86 35.92
N MET A 107 12.93 -39.39 37.10
CA MET A 107 12.16 -38.16 37.25
C MET A 107 12.99 -36.93 36.89
N GLU A 108 14.26 -36.86 37.30
CA GLU A 108 15.17 -35.78 36.93
C GLU A 108 15.50 -35.78 35.42
N ALA A 109 15.65 -36.96 34.80
CA ALA A 109 15.80 -37.08 33.36
C ALA A 109 14.55 -36.61 32.58
N GLU A 110 13.34 -36.84 33.09
CA GLU A 110 12.12 -36.26 32.49
C GLU A 110 11.98 -34.76 32.77
N LEU A 111 12.36 -34.25 33.95
CA LEU A 111 12.39 -32.80 34.23
C LEU A 111 13.32 -32.06 33.24
N LEU A 112 14.50 -32.62 32.95
CA LEU A 112 15.40 -32.08 31.93
C LEU A 112 14.80 -32.12 30.51
N LYS A 113 14.06 -33.17 30.15
CA LYS A 113 13.32 -33.23 28.87
C LYS A 113 12.18 -32.21 28.81
N VAL A 114 11.45 -32.00 29.91
CA VAL A 114 10.37 -31.00 30.00
C VAL A 114 10.95 -29.60 29.87
N ALA A 115 12.01 -29.25 30.62
CA ALA A 115 12.67 -27.95 30.52
C ALA A 115 13.23 -27.66 29.11
N ASN A 116 13.73 -28.69 28.40
CA ASN A 116 14.17 -28.53 27.01
C ASN A 116 12.99 -28.36 26.04
N LYS A 117 11.87 -29.08 26.22
CA LYS A 117 10.63 -28.87 25.45
C LYS A 117 10.08 -27.46 25.69
N GLU A 118 10.06 -27.00 26.93
CA GLU A 118 9.59 -25.67 27.32
C GLU A 118 10.40 -24.56 26.63
N LYS A 119 11.74 -24.67 26.60
CA LYS A 119 12.61 -23.77 25.80
C LYS A 119 12.25 -23.78 24.32
N THR A 120 11.99 -24.93 23.71
CA THR A 120 11.58 -24.98 22.29
C THR A 120 10.20 -24.36 22.06
N VAL A 121 9.25 -24.52 22.99
CA VAL A 121 7.93 -23.87 22.92
C VAL A 121 8.06 -22.35 23.12
N GLN A 122 8.96 -21.89 23.99
CA GLN A 122 9.25 -20.48 24.18
C GLN A 122 9.86 -19.84 22.93
N ALA A 123 10.81 -20.52 22.27
CA ALA A 123 11.40 -20.05 21.02
C ALA A 123 10.36 -19.98 19.88
N LEU A 124 9.57 -21.05 19.68
CA LEU A 124 8.48 -21.04 18.70
C LEU A 124 7.42 -19.97 18.99
N LYS A 125 7.15 -19.67 20.26
CA LYS A 125 6.24 -18.57 20.65
C LYS A 125 6.81 -17.20 20.29
N GLN A 126 8.12 -17.00 20.44
CA GLN A 126 8.81 -15.77 20.01
C GLN A 126 8.79 -15.63 18.49
N GLU A 127 9.04 -16.71 17.76
CA GLU A 127 8.96 -16.75 16.29
C GLU A 127 7.53 -16.47 15.77
N ILE A 128 6.50 -17.04 16.39
CA ILE A 128 5.09 -16.76 16.06
C ILE A 128 4.74 -15.29 16.32
N GLU A 129 5.18 -14.71 17.43
CA GLU A 129 4.90 -13.30 17.73
C GLU A 129 5.69 -12.36 16.80
N ALA A 130 6.94 -12.69 16.44
CA ALA A 130 7.72 -11.95 15.46
C ALA A 130 7.14 -12.04 14.04
N LEU A 131 6.65 -13.20 13.59
CA LEU A 131 5.95 -13.36 12.31
C LEU A 131 4.58 -12.65 12.31
N LYS A 132 3.94 -12.51 13.47
CA LYS A 132 2.67 -11.79 13.66
C LYS A 132 2.87 -10.28 13.73
N GLU A 133 3.96 -9.81 14.33
CA GLU A 133 4.42 -8.43 14.23
C GLU A 133 4.84 -8.12 12.80
N GLU A 134 5.59 -9.01 12.14
CA GLU A 134 5.93 -8.89 10.73
C GLU A 134 4.66 -8.74 9.90
N VAL A 135 3.74 -9.73 9.86
CA VAL A 135 2.43 -9.66 9.15
C VAL A 135 1.53 -8.49 9.61
N GLY A 136 1.71 -7.98 10.83
CA GLY A 136 0.94 -6.85 11.38
C GLY A 136 1.45 -5.50 10.88
N ASN A 137 2.74 -5.24 11.06
CA ASN A 137 3.48 -4.09 10.50
C ASN A 137 3.35 -4.06 8.98
N ILE A 138 3.35 -5.25 8.38
CA ILE A 138 3.14 -5.46 6.97
C ILE A 138 1.77 -4.80 6.62
N GLN A 139 0.69 -5.04 7.37
CA GLN A 139 -0.69 -4.63 7.00
C GLN A 139 -0.94 -3.13 6.84
N LEU A 140 -0.02 -2.30 7.33
CA LEU A 140 -0.15 -0.85 7.45
C LEU A 140 0.22 -0.12 6.14
N GLU A 141 1.28 -0.53 5.43
CA GLU A 141 1.67 0.13 4.17
C GLU A 141 0.69 -0.16 3.03
N LYS A 142 -0.21 -1.14 3.19
CA LYS A 142 -1.24 -1.40 2.19
C LYS A 142 -2.32 -0.33 2.18
N ALA A 143 -2.55 0.29 3.33
CA ALA A 143 -3.29 1.55 3.36
C ALA A 143 -2.50 2.63 2.61
N GLN A 144 -1.16 2.66 2.73
CA GLN A 144 -0.31 3.65 2.07
C GLN A 144 -0.19 3.48 0.55
N GLN A 145 0.09 2.31 -0.06
CA GLN A 145 0.05 2.20 -1.53
C GLN A 145 -1.35 2.41 -2.08
N VAL A 146 -2.43 2.04 -1.36
CA VAL A 146 -3.80 2.38 -1.78
C VAL A 146 -4.00 3.91 -1.78
N LEU A 147 -3.54 4.61 -0.74
CA LEU A 147 -3.60 6.08 -0.69
C LEU A 147 -2.75 6.73 -1.79
N VAL A 148 -1.50 6.30 -1.98
CA VAL A 148 -0.62 6.79 -3.07
C VAL A 148 -1.23 6.51 -4.44
N ALA A 149 -1.82 5.34 -4.67
CA ALA A 149 -2.54 5.03 -5.90
C ALA A 149 -3.76 5.93 -6.12
N SER A 150 -4.52 6.27 -5.06
CA SER A 150 -5.63 7.23 -5.17
C SER A 150 -5.14 8.66 -5.49
N GLN A 151 -4.04 9.12 -4.89
CA GLN A 151 -3.42 10.41 -5.21
C GLN A 151 -2.91 10.45 -6.67
N ILE A 152 -2.28 9.38 -7.14
CA ILE A 152 -1.89 9.23 -8.55
C ILE A 152 -3.12 9.28 -9.47
N GLN A 153 -4.22 8.63 -9.10
CA GLN A 153 -5.45 8.65 -9.90
C GLN A 153 -6.12 10.03 -9.94
N GLU A 154 -6.13 10.76 -8.82
CA GLU A 154 -6.61 12.16 -8.77
C GLU A 154 -5.74 13.08 -9.64
N LEU A 155 -4.41 12.96 -9.57
CA LEU A 155 -3.48 13.71 -10.41
C LEU A 155 -3.66 13.39 -11.90
N GLN A 156 -3.86 12.11 -12.27
CA GLN A 156 -4.17 11.72 -13.65
C GLN A 156 -5.49 12.33 -14.14
N ASN A 157 -6.53 12.32 -13.31
CA ASN A 157 -7.82 12.92 -13.65
C ASN A 157 -7.70 14.45 -13.84
N LEU A 158 -6.94 15.12 -12.97
CA LEU A 158 -6.67 16.56 -13.07
C LEU A 158 -5.88 16.92 -14.33
N LEU A 159 -4.89 16.09 -14.69
CA LEU A 159 -4.03 16.27 -15.86
C LEU A 159 -4.82 16.05 -17.16
N LYS A 160 -5.67 15.01 -17.23
CA LYS A 160 -6.60 14.79 -18.35
C LYS A 160 -7.57 15.97 -18.52
N GLY A 161 -8.12 16.50 -17.41
CA GLY A 161 -8.96 17.70 -17.45
C GLY A 161 -8.22 18.95 -17.95
N LYS A 162 -6.89 19.01 -17.79
CA LYS A 162 -6.04 20.07 -18.37
C LYS A 162 -5.78 19.86 -19.86
N GLU A 163 -5.52 18.62 -20.28
CA GLU A 163 -5.39 18.24 -21.69
C GLU A 163 -6.69 18.53 -22.48
N GLU A 164 -7.86 18.26 -21.91
CA GLU A 164 -9.16 18.62 -22.49
C GLU A 164 -9.35 20.14 -22.61
N GLN A 165 -8.90 20.92 -21.61
CA GLN A 165 -8.89 22.39 -21.70
C GLN A 165 -7.91 22.91 -22.76
N GLU A 166 -6.73 22.32 -22.89
CA GLU A 166 -5.72 22.70 -23.89
C GLU A 166 -6.21 22.43 -25.31
N ASN A 167 -6.77 21.25 -25.58
CA ASN A 167 -7.36 20.91 -26.87
C ASN A 167 -8.54 21.85 -27.22
N THR A 168 -9.36 22.23 -26.24
CA THR A 168 -10.44 23.22 -26.43
C THR A 168 -9.88 24.61 -26.78
N MET A 169 -8.86 25.08 -26.04
CA MET A 169 -8.18 26.35 -26.31
C MET A 169 -7.55 26.36 -27.71
N LYS A 170 -6.91 25.27 -28.10
CA LYS A 170 -6.29 25.10 -29.42
C LYS A 170 -7.32 25.19 -30.55
N ALA A 171 -8.46 24.51 -30.43
CA ALA A 171 -9.53 24.59 -31.42
C ALA A 171 -10.08 26.02 -31.59
N VAL A 172 -10.23 26.78 -30.49
CA VAL A 172 -10.62 28.20 -30.53
C VAL A 172 -9.55 29.07 -31.18
N LEU A 173 -8.26 28.79 -30.97
CA LEU A 173 -7.17 29.49 -31.65
C LEU A 173 -7.15 29.19 -33.16
N GLU A 174 -7.33 27.93 -33.56
CA GLU A 174 -7.45 27.52 -34.98
C GLU A 174 -8.71 28.08 -35.67
N GLU A 175 -9.77 28.40 -34.93
CA GLU A 175 -10.93 29.14 -35.45
C GLU A 175 -10.58 30.62 -35.62
N LYS A 176 -9.95 31.25 -34.61
CA LYS A 176 -9.58 32.67 -34.66
C LYS A 176 -8.50 32.97 -35.72
N GLU A 177 -7.61 32.02 -36.00
CA GLU A 177 -6.67 32.13 -37.12
C GLU A 177 -7.41 32.15 -38.48
N LYS A 178 -8.44 31.32 -38.66
CA LYS A 178 -9.30 31.33 -39.86
C LYS A 178 -10.10 32.62 -39.96
N ASP A 179 -10.65 33.13 -38.86
CA ASP A 179 -11.32 34.45 -38.82
C ASP A 179 -10.38 35.57 -39.27
N LEU A 180 -9.14 35.59 -38.77
CA LEU A 180 -8.14 36.60 -39.13
C LEU A 180 -7.70 36.50 -40.59
N VAL A 181 -7.54 35.29 -41.14
CA VAL A 181 -7.28 35.09 -42.57
C VAL A 181 -8.46 35.59 -43.42
N ASN A 182 -9.70 35.29 -43.03
CA ASN A 182 -10.89 35.77 -43.74
C ASN A 182 -11.02 37.30 -43.69
N GLN A 183 -10.72 37.93 -42.54
CA GLN A 183 -10.67 39.39 -42.41
C GLN A 183 -9.52 39.99 -43.25
N GLY A 184 -8.36 39.35 -43.29
CA GLY A 184 -7.23 39.75 -44.14
C GLY A 184 -7.59 39.75 -45.63
N ASN A 185 -8.27 38.71 -46.10
CA ASN A 185 -8.75 38.61 -47.49
C ASN A 185 -9.74 39.75 -47.81
N LEU A 186 -10.76 39.96 -46.96
CA LEU A 186 -11.72 41.05 -47.15
C LEU A 186 -11.07 42.44 -47.12
N LEU A 187 -10.02 42.64 -46.31
CA LEU A 187 -9.24 43.87 -46.30
C LEU A 187 -8.36 44.05 -47.56
N GLN A 188 -7.99 42.96 -48.25
CA GLN A 188 -7.33 43.02 -49.55
C GLN A 188 -8.33 43.36 -50.65
N ASP A 189 -9.49 42.69 -50.69
CA ASP A 189 -10.57 42.98 -51.64
C ASP A 189 -10.97 44.46 -51.59
N LEU A 190 -11.13 45.01 -50.39
CA LEU A 190 -11.44 46.43 -50.16
C LEU A 190 -10.27 47.37 -50.54
N GLN A 191 -9.02 46.94 -50.46
CA GLN A 191 -7.88 47.73 -50.95
C GLN A 191 -7.85 47.78 -52.47
N ASP A 192 -8.12 46.66 -53.12
CA ASP A 192 -8.14 46.54 -54.58
C ASP A 192 -9.34 47.32 -55.18
N GLU A 193 -10.51 47.28 -54.53
CA GLU A 193 -11.65 48.14 -54.90
C GLU A 193 -11.32 49.63 -54.72
N ASN A 194 -10.70 50.03 -53.60
CA ASN A 194 -10.28 51.42 -53.39
C ASN A 194 -9.22 51.86 -54.43
N ALA A 195 -8.34 50.97 -54.87
CA ALA A 195 -7.38 51.26 -55.94
C ALA A 195 -8.09 51.46 -57.29
N ALA A 196 -9.08 50.61 -57.62
CA ALA A 196 -9.88 50.73 -58.84
C ALA A 196 -10.73 52.02 -58.85
N LEU A 197 -11.42 52.35 -57.75
CA LEU A 197 -12.17 53.59 -57.59
C LEU A 197 -11.27 54.82 -57.73
N LYS A 198 -10.08 54.79 -57.13
CA LYS A 198 -9.08 55.86 -57.24
C LYS A 198 -8.59 56.06 -58.68
N ALA A 199 -8.38 54.98 -59.43
CA ALA A 199 -8.02 55.05 -60.85
C ALA A 199 -9.17 55.65 -61.69
N HIS A 200 -10.42 55.24 -61.45
CA HIS A 200 -11.58 55.76 -62.16
C HIS A 200 -11.83 57.25 -61.87
N VAL A 201 -11.62 57.72 -60.62
CA VAL A 201 -11.66 59.15 -60.26
C VAL A 201 -10.57 59.95 -61.00
N GLN A 202 -9.37 59.39 -61.19
CA GLN A 202 -8.31 60.02 -61.99
C GLN A 202 -8.71 60.10 -63.47
N GLU A 203 -9.29 59.03 -64.03
CA GLU A 203 -9.79 58.99 -65.40
C GLU A 203 -10.89 60.03 -65.66
N ILE A 204 -11.92 60.10 -64.81
CA ILE A 204 -12.98 61.13 -64.88
C ILE A 204 -12.38 62.54 -64.82
N THR A 205 -11.39 62.75 -63.96
CA THR A 205 -10.70 64.05 -63.84
C THR A 205 -9.97 64.42 -65.13
N GLN A 206 -9.36 63.44 -65.81
CA GLN A 206 -8.67 63.65 -67.08
C GLN A 206 -9.64 63.87 -68.26
N GLN A 207 -10.76 63.13 -68.31
CA GLN A 207 -11.84 63.36 -69.29
C GLN A 207 -12.43 64.78 -69.14
N LYS A 208 -12.65 65.23 -67.89
CA LYS A 208 -13.14 66.58 -67.60
C LYS A 208 -12.16 67.68 -68.03
N LEU A 209 -10.85 67.42 -67.99
CA LEU A 209 -9.84 68.33 -68.54
C LEU A 209 -9.91 68.42 -70.07
N GLN A 210 -10.20 67.32 -70.77
CA GLN A 210 -10.32 67.30 -72.24
C GLN A 210 -11.58 68.02 -72.74
N GLN A 211 -12.68 68.00 -71.98
CA GLN A 211 -13.92 68.73 -72.31
C GLN A 211 -13.76 70.26 -72.31
N ALA A 212 -12.69 70.82 -71.75
CA ALA A 212 -12.40 72.26 -71.85
C ALA A 212 -12.09 72.72 -73.29
N SER A 213 -11.91 71.81 -74.25
CA SER A 213 -11.64 72.13 -75.65
C SER A 213 -12.87 72.51 -76.49
N SER A 214 -14.10 72.20 -76.04
CA SER A 214 -15.33 72.54 -76.77
C SER A 214 -15.81 74.00 -76.60
N GLU A 215 -15.23 74.76 -75.66
CA GLU A 215 -15.53 76.18 -75.43
C GLU A 215 -15.35 77.03 -76.71
N SER A 216 -14.36 76.68 -77.55
CA SER A 216 -14.03 77.41 -78.78
C SER A 216 -15.07 77.26 -79.89
N GLN A 217 -15.78 76.12 -79.95
CA GLN A 217 -16.80 75.85 -80.98
C GLN A 217 -18.06 76.69 -80.78
N ILE A 218 -18.39 77.03 -79.52
CA ILE A 218 -19.51 77.92 -79.20
C ILE A 218 -19.23 79.33 -79.75
N GLN A 219 -18.00 79.82 -79.56
CA GLN A 219 -17.60 81.15 -80.02
C GLN A 219 -17.59 81.30 -81.55
N GLU A 220 -17.34 80.22 -82.29
CA GLU A 220 -17.37 80.21 -83.76
C GLU A 220 -18.81 80.31 -84.31
N LEU A 221 -19.78 79.65 -83.66
CA LEU A 221 -21.19 79.66 -84.07
C LEU A 221 -21.83 81.05 -83.97
N GLU A 222 -21.50 81.84 -82.93
CA GLU A 222 -22.00 83.22 -82.78
C GLU A 222 -21.62 84.11 -83.97
N ASN A 223 -20.38 83.96 -84.47
CA ASN A 223 -19.86 84.74 -85.59
C ASN A 223 -20.58 84.39 -86.92
N ILE A 224 -20.88 83.11 -87.14
CA ILE A 224 -21.62 82.63 -88.32
C ILE A 224 -23.07 83.18 -88.31
N LEU A 225 -23.72 83.20 -87.15
CA LEU A 225 -25.10 83.67 -86.99
C LEU A 225 -25.24 85.15 -87.37
N LYS A 226 -24.31 85.98 -86.90
CA LYS A 226 -24.26 87.43 -87.22
C LYS A 226 -24.06 87.68 -88.72
N ALA A 227 -23.20 86.92 -89.39
CA ALA A 227 -22.98 87.05 -90.84
C ALA A 227 -24.22 86.69 -91.68
N LYS A 228 -25.11 85.82 -91.17
CA LYS A 228 -26.35 85.46 -91.87
C LYS A 228 -27.43 86.54 -91.80
N GLU A 229 -27.48 87.30 -90.71
CA GLU A 229 -28.46 88.39 -90.57
C GLU A 229 -28.17 89.56 -91.53
N ASP A 230 -26.90 89.86 -91.82
CA ASP A 230 -26.54 90.88 -92.82
C ASP A 230 -26.79 90.42 -94.27
N GLN A 231 -26.68 89.12 -94.58
CA GLN A 231 -27.15 88.60 -95.88
C GLN A 231 -28.65 88.82 -96.09
N MET A 232 -29.47 88.71 -95.03
CA MET A 232 -30.92 88.86 -95.14
C MET A 232 -31.34 90.29 -95.47
N LYS A 233 -30.66 91.30 -94.93
CA LYS A 233 -30.88 92.73 -95.23
C LYS A 233 -30.59 93.08 -96.71
N LEU A 234 -29.55 92.46 -97.28
CA LEU A 234 -29.24 92.62 -98.70
C LEU A 234 -30.36 92.02 -99.60
N MET A 235 -30.95 90.89 -99.21
CA MET A 235 -31.98 90.22 -100.01
C MET A 235 -33.30 90.99 -100.06
N ASP A 236 -33.72 91.61 -98.94
CA ASP A 236 -34.87 92.53 -98.91
C ASP A 236 -34.71 93.75 -99.85
N THR A 237 -33.48 94.26 -99.97
CA THR A 237 -33.16 95.37 -100.88
C THR A 237 -33.35 94.96 -102.36
N ILE A 238 -32.99 93.73 -102.71
CA ILE A 238 -33.14 93.17 -104.07
C ILE A 238 -34.62 92.92 -104.43
N LEU A 239 -35.45 92.50 -103.47
CA LEU A 239 -36.89 92.29 -103.69
C LEU A 239 -37.60 93.59 -104.08
N LYS A 240 -37.30 94.71 -103.40
CA LYS A 240 -37.81 96.06 -103.71
C LYS A 240 -37.35 96.60 -105.07
N GLU A 241 -36.36 95.97 -105.70
CA GLU A 241 -35.97 96.22 -107.09
C GLU A 241 -36.81 95.39 -108.08
N LYS A 242 -37.13 94.14 -107.74
CA LYS A 242 -37.96 93.26 -108.57
C LYS A 242 -39.44 93.67 -108.60
N GLU A 243 -39.96 94.30 -107.54
CA GLU A 243 -41.29 94.91 -107.56
C GLU A 243 -41.41 96.06 -108.59
N ARG A 244 -40.36 96.90 -108.71
CA ARG A 244 -40.28 97.96 -109.73
C ARG A 244 -40.19 97.37 -111.14
N ASP A 245 -39.42 96.30 -111.30
CA ASP A 245 -39.24 95.53 -112.54
C ASP A 245 -40.57 94.90 -113.02
N LEU A 246 -41.40 94.40 -112.10
CA LEU A 246 -42.74 93.86 -112.37
C LEU A 246 -43.75 94.95 -112.77
N CYS A 247 -43.69 96.13 -112.14
CA CYS A 247 -44.55 97.27 -112.51
C CYS A 247 -44.38 97.69 -113.98
N CYS A 248 -43.15 97.68 -114.49
CA CYS A 248 -42.88 97.93 -115.91
C CYS A 248 -43.48 96.85 -116.84
N LYS A 249 -43.45 95.56 -116.43
CA LYS A 249 -44.05 94.46 -117.21
C LYS A 249 -45.59 94.50 -117.20
N GLY A 250 -46.21 95.03 -116.16
CA GLY A 250 -47.67 95.18 -116.08
C GLY A 250 -48.26 96.04 -117.19
N LYS A 251 -47.54 97.08 -117.66
CA LYS A 251 -47.99 97.92 -118.79
C LYS A 251 -48.02 97.16 -120.12
N LEU A 252 -46.99 96.37 -120.40
CA LEU A 252 -46.87 95.59 -121.65
C LEU A 252 -47.97 94.51 -121.78
N LEU A 253 -48.57 94.10 -120.66
CA LEU A 253 -49.67 93.12 -120.62
C LEU A 253 -51.03 93.74 -120.94
N GLN A 254 -51.21 95.06 -120.71
CA GLN A 254 -52.46 95.76 -121.02
C GLN A 254 -52.68 95.86 -122.54
N ASP A 255 -51.63 96.17 -123.31
CA ASP A 255 -51.71 96.31 -124.78
C ASP A 255 -52.18 94.99 -125.43
N VAL A 256 -51.66 93.85 -124.96
CA VAL A 256 -52.04 92.49 -125.38
C VAL A 256 -53.49 92.14 -124.98
N GLN A 257 -54.02 92.77 -123.93
CA GLN A 257 -55.36 92.49 -123.41
C GLN A 257 -56.47 93.21 -124.18
N ASP A 258 -56.17 94.31 -124.86
CA ASP A 258 -57.12 95.01 -125.74
C ASP A 258 -57.17 94.41 -127.16
N GLU A 259 -56.07 93.85 -127.69
CA GLU A 259 -56.13 93.00 -128.90
C GLU A 259 -57.01 91.75 -128.68
N ASN A 260 -56.95 91.14 -127.49
CA ASN A 260 -57.71 89.93 -127.16
C ASN A 260 -59.24 90.13 -127.21
N LYS A 261 -59.74 91.34 -126.93
CA LYS A 261 -61.17 91.68 -127.03
C LYS A 261 -61.70 91.61 -128.46
N LEU A 262 -60.85 91.92 -129.44
CA LEU A 262 -61.23 91.95 -130.86
C LEU A 262 -61.51 90.54 -131.40
N PHE A 263 -60.70 89.56 -131.01
CA PHE A 263 -60.85 88.18 -131.44
C PHE A 263 -61.97 87.42 -130.70
N LYS A 264 -62.18 87.68 -129.41
CA LYS A 264 -63.17 86.91 -128.61
C LYS A 264 -64.62 87.08 -129.11
N SER A 265 -64.95 88.25 -129.67
CA SER A 265 -66.31 88.53 -130.16
C SER A 265 -66.69 87.76 -131.44
N GLN A 266 -65.74 87.12 -132.13
CA GLN A 266 -66.00 86.42 -133.39
C GLN A 266 -66.23 84.90 -133.24
N LEU A 267 -65.90 84.30 -132.09
CA LEU A 267 -65.78 82.84 -131.96
C LEU A 267 -66.99 82.11 -131.35
N GLU A 268 -67.74 82.72 -130.43
CA GLU A 268 -68.80 82.02 -129.67
C GLU A 268 -70.23 82.32 -130.14
N ALA A 269 -70.39 82.85 -131.36
CA ALA A 269 -71.69 82.98 -132.03
C ALA A 269 -72.22 81.67 -132.67
N LEU A 270 -71.47 80.56 -132.57
CA LEU A 270 -71.68 79.38 -133.42
C LEU A 270 -71.66 77.99 -132.74
N GLN A 271 -71.56 77.88 -131.40
CA GLN A 271 -71.44 76.56 -130.74
C GLN A 271 -72.42 76.26 -129.60
N LEU A 272 -73.53 77.00 -129.51
CA LEU A 272 -74.66 76.68 -128.61
C LEU A 272 -75.67 75.71 -129.28
N GLN A 273 -75.29 74.44 -129.54
CA GLN A 273 -76.28 73.46 -130.04
C GLN A 273 -76.02 71.95 -129.76
N ILE A 274 -74.82 71.54 -129.34
CA ILE A 274 -74.46 70.10 -129.20
C ILE A 274 -73.58 69.93 -127.95
N TYR A 275 -73.88 69.08 -126.96
CA TYR A 275 -75.09 68.30 -126.66
C TYR A 275 -75.11 68.02 -125.13
N GLN A 276 -76.28 68.00 -124.49
CA GLN A 276 -76.38 67.65 -123.06
C GLN A 276 -76.57 66.13 -122.90
N GLN A 277 -75.78 65.43 -122.07
CA GLN A 277 -76.19 64.24 -121.27
C GLN A 277 -75.08 63.63 -120.36
N ILE A 278 -75.39 63.52 -119.06
CA ILE A 278 -75.13 62.39 -118.13
C ILE A 278 -73.70 62.06 -117.58
N SER A 279 -73.49 62.44 -116.30
CA SER A 279 -73.08 61.62 -115.11
C SER A 279 -71.87 60.65 -115.05
N SER A 280 -71.03 60.73 -113.99
CA SER A 280 -71.01 59.77 -112.84
C SER A 280 -69.82 59.96 -111.85
N VAL A 281 -69.52 58.99 -110.96
CA VAL A 281 -68.88 59.14 -109.62
C VAL A 281 -67.74 58.09 -109.37
N PRO A 282 -66.73 58.33 -108.50
CA PRO A 282 -65.55 57.45 -108.24
C PRO A 282 -65.73 56.61 -106.93
N PRO A 283 -64.75 56.28 -106.03
CA PRO A 283 -63.26 56.20 -106.06
C PRO A 283 -62.69 54.92 -105.37
N HIS A 284 -61.41 54.97 -104.92
CA HIS A 284 -60.85 54.52 -103.61
C HIS A 284 -59.77 53.42 -103.62
N GLU A 285 -58.64 53.70 -102.96
CA GLU A 285 -57.58 52.73 -102.68
C GLU A 285 -56.96 52.98 -101.29
N GLU A 286 -57.43 52.25 -100.26
CA GLU A 286 -56.89 52.34 -98.88
C GLU A 286 -57.07 51.03 -98.08
N LEU A 287 -57.16 49.89 -98.76
CA LEU A 287 -57.36 48.56 -98.14
C LEU A 287 -56.07 47.72 -98.03
N LEU A 288 -55.00 48.13 -98.71
CA LEU A 288 -53.80 47.30 -98.94
C LEU A 288 -52.87 47.14 -97.73
N GLN A 289 -52.91 48.05 -96.75
CA GLN A 289 -51.92 48.08 -95.66
C GLN A 289 -52.32 47.25 -94.43
N MET A 290 -53.58 46.78 -94.34
CA MET A 290 -54.08 46.00 -93.19
C MET A 290 -53.92 44.47 -93.37
N ILE A 291 -53.69 44.00 -94.59
CA ILE A 291 -53.66 42.57 -94.95
C ILE A 291 -52.37 41.89 -94.44
N SER A 292 -51.21 42.54 -94.63
CA SER A 292 -49.88 41.95 -94.38
C SER A 292 -49.62 41.53 -92.93
N MET A 293 -50.39 42.05 -91.95
CA MET A 293 -50.29 41.64 -90.55
C MET A 293 -51.02 40.33 -90.22
N LYS A 294 -52.06 39.94 -91.00
CA LYS A 294 -52.88 38.75 -90.68
C LYS A 294 -52.37 37.44 -91.31
N GLU A 295 -51.55 37.52 -92.35
CA GLU A 295 -51.02 36.34 -93.05
C GLU A 295 -50.04 35.51 -92.18
N LYS A 296 -49.41 36.12 -91.17
CA LYS A 296 -48.43 35.45 -90.28
C LYS A 296 -49.02 34.58 -89.18
N GLU A 297 -50.31 34.68 -88.87
CA GLU A 297 -50.98 33.78 -87.93
C GLU A 297 -51.51 32.51 -88.62
N VAL A 298 -51.85 32.60 -89.91
CA VAL A 298 -52.48 31.52 -90.68
C VAL A 298 -51.50 30.36 -90.97
N THR A 299 -50.21 30.65 -91.11
CA THR A 299 -49.18 29.64 -91.41
C THR A 299 -48.88 28.70 -90.24
N GLY A 300 -49.04 29.14 -88.99
CA GLY A 300 -48.84 28.30 -87.81
C GLY A 300 -49.90 27.20 -87.68
N LEU A 301 -51.18 27.58 -87.75
CA LEU A 301 -52.32 26.68 -87.60
C LEU A 301 -52.43 25.62 -88.72
N HIS A 302 -51.80 25.84 -89.87
CA HIS A 302 -51.75 24.84 -90.94
C HIS A 302 -50.85 23.65 -90.59
N GLY A 303 -49.74 23.87 -89.87
CA GLY A 303 -48.79 22.82 -89.50
C GLY A 303 -49.33 21.83 -88.47
N GLU A 304 -50.11 22.30 -87.51
CA GLU A 304 -50.73 21.45 -86.47
C GLU A 304 -51.79 20.51 -87.06
N LEU A 305 -52.53 20.97 -88.09
CA LEU A 305 -53.60 20.19 -88.73
C LEU A 305 -53.04 18.98 -89.51
N ASP A 306 -51.97 19.17 -90.30
CA ASP A 306 -51.33 18.06 -91.01
C ASP A 306 -50.57 17.12 -90.07
N ALA A 307 -50.03 17.60 -88.95
CA ALA A 307 -49.45 16.73 -87.92
C ALA A 307 -50.51 15.76 -87.33
N LEU A 308 -51.69 16.28 -86.98
CA LEU A 308 -52.78 15.49 -86.39
C LEU A 308 -53.34 14.45 -87.39
N LYS A 309 -53.48 14.86 -88.65
CA LYS A 309 -53.94 14.01 -89.78
C LYS A 309 -53.02 12.81 -90.02
N ASN A 310 -51.70 13.01 -89.99
CA ASN A 310 -50.72 11.93 -90.12
C ASN A 310 -50.77 10.94 -88.95
N ALA A 311 -51.04 11.40 -87.73
CA ALA A 311 -51.17 10.53 -86.56
C ALA A 311 -52.40 9.59 -86.63
N VAL A 312 -53.53 10.09 -87.13
CA VAL A 312 -54.76 9.29 -87.32
C VAL A 312 -54.55 8.17 -88.35
N GLU A 313 -53.90 8.48 -89.48
CA GLU A 313 -53.69 7.50 -90.54
C GLU A 313 -52.67 6.40 -90.14
N GLN A 314 -51.66 6.73 -89.32
CA GLN A 314 -50.78 5.73 -88.71
C GLN A 314 -51.53 4.75 -87.79
N GLN A 315 -52.51 5.22 -87.01
CA GLN A 315 -53.28 4.33 -86.12
C GLN A 315 -54.22 3.40 -86.88
N ARG A 316 -54.85 3.86 -87.98
CA ARG A 316 -55.62 2.99 -88.87
C ARG A 316 -54.78 1.82 -89.38
N LYS A 317 -53.55 2.10 -89.82
CA LYS A 317 -52.62 1.07 -90.33
C LYS A 317 -52.26 0.04 -89.25
N LYS A 318 -51.86 0.49 -88.06
CA LYS A 318 -51.56 -0.38 -86.90
C LYS A 318 -52.75 -1.23 -86.44
N ASN A 319 -53.98 -0.74 -86.60
CA ASN A 319 -55.16 -1.50 -86.19
C ASN A 319 -55.49 -2.63 -87.19
N ASN A 320 -55.31 -2.40 -88.50
CA ASN A 320 -55.40 -3.47 -89.51
C ASN A 320 -54.32 -4.54 -89.31
N GLU A 321 -53.08 -4.13 -89.03
CA GLU A 321 -51.97 -5.06 -88.78
C GLU A 321 -52.24 -5.98 -87.57
N ARG A 322 -52.88 -5.46 -86.51
CA ARG A 322 -53.31 -6.25 -85.34
C ARG A 322 -54.44 -7.24 -85.65
N GLN A 323 -55.42 -6.84 -86.46
CA GLN A 323 -56.52 -7.74 -86.86
C GLN A 323 -55.99 -8.97 -87.62
N GLN A 324 -55.06 -8.75 -88.56
CA GLN A 324 -54.42 -9.83 -89.32
C GLN A 324 -53.60 -10.78 -88.44
N GLN A 325 -52.97 -10.27 -87.37
CA GLN A 325 -52.23 -11.11 -86.42
C GLN A 325 -53.15 -12.01 -85.57
N LEU A 326 -54.33 -11.54 -85.17
CA LEU A 326 -55.31 -12.35 -84.43
C LEU A 326 -55.82 -13.53 -85.27
N GLU A 327 -56.22 -13.27 -86.51
CA GLU A 327 -56.75 -14.29 -87.43
C GLU A 327 -55.70 -15.38 -87.74
N ALA A 328 -54.42 -15.02 -87.85
CA ALA A 328 -53.33 -15.97 -88.03
C ALA A 328 -53.15 -16.93 -86.82
N VAL A 329 -53.28 -16.42 -85.60
CA VAL A 329 -53.15 -17.22 -84.36
C VAL A 329 -54.32 -18.20 -84.21
N GLU A 330 -55.56 -17.79 -84.51
CA GLU A 330 -56.73 -18.68 -84.47
C GLU A 330 -56.60 -19.87 -85.43
N ILE A 331 -56.05 -19.65 -86.63
CA ILE A 331 -55.79 -20.72 -87.60
C ILE A 331 -54.74 -21.69 -87.07
N GLN A 332 -53.62 -21.17 -86.54
CA GLN A 332 -52.52 -22.01 -86.05
C GLN A 332 -52.93 -22.89 -84.85
N ALA A 333 -53.75 -22.36 -83.94
CA ALA A 333 -54.28 -23.13 -82.80
C ALA A 333 -55.24 -24.25 -83.26
N LYS A 334 -56.06 -24.03 -84.30
CA LYS A 334 -56.91 -25.07 -84.92
C LYS A 334 -56.09 -26.21 -85.53
N GLU A 335 -54.90 -25.94 -86.07
CA GLU A 335 -54.03 -27.00 -86.62
C GLU A 335 -53.37 -27.87 -85.55
N ILE A 336 -52.85 -27.26 -84.48
CA ILE A 336 -52.12 -27.97 -83.42
C ILE A 336 -53.04 -29.01 -82.74
N LEU A 337 -54.27 -28.62 -82.42
CA LEU A 337 -55.24 -29.52 -81.80
C LEU A 337 -55.63 -30.70 -82.71
N LYS A 338 -55.78 -30.46 -84.02
CA LYS A 338 -56.01 -31.53 -85.01
C LYS A 338 -54.85 -32.53 -85.10
N LYS A 339 -53.60 -32.08 -84.90
CA LYS A 339 -52.41 -32.96 -84.86
C LYS A 339 -52.35 -33.82 -83.59
N LEU A 340 -52.77 -33.28 -82.45
CA LEU A 340 -52.73 -33.99 -81.16
C LEU A 340 -53.83 -35.06 -81.00
N PHE A 341 -55.02 -34.85 -81.59
CA PHE A 341 -56.14 -35.79 -81.49
C PHE A 341 -56.75 -36.11 -82.88
N PRO A 342 -56.02 -36.84 -83.76
CA PRO A 342 -56.46 -37.09 -85.15
C PRO A 342 -57.77 -37.90 -85.26
N GLY A 343 -58.22 -38.58 -84.20
CA GLY A 343 -59.52 -39.25 -84.14
C GLY A 343 -60.73 -38.32 -83.92
N VAL A 344 -60.52 -37.01 -83.73
CA VAL A 344 -61.59 -36.04 -83.39
C VAL A 344 -61.93 -35.15 -84.60
N SER A 345 -63.03 -35.47 -85.28
CA SER A 345 -63.50 -34.72 -86.46
C SER A 345 -64.57 -33.65 -86.11
N VAL A 346 -64.32 -32.40 -86.52
CA VAL A 346 -65.16 -31.20 -86.30
C VAL A 346 -65.17 -30.32 -87.58
N PRO A 347 -66.32 -29.80 -88.06
CA PRO A 347 -66.42 -28.99 -89.29
C PRO A 347 -65.57 -27.71 -89.27
N SER A 348 -65.02 -27.33 -90.43
CA SER A 348 -64.05 -26.21 -90.56
C SER A 348 -64.67 -24.81 -90.70
N ASN A 349 -65.95 -24.69 -91.06
CA ASN A 349 -66.62 -23.42 -91.41
C ASN A 349 -67.20 -22.66 -90.20
N LEU A 350 -66.64 -22.85 -89.00
CA LEU A 350 -67.10 -22.26 -87.74
C LEU A 350 -66.09 -21.23 -87.22
N ASN A 351 -66.59 -20.21 -86.51
CA ASN A 351 -65.73 -19.30 -85.75
C ASN A 351 -64.89 -20.05 -84.71
N PHE A 352 -63.83 -19.43 -84.20
CA PHE A 352 -62.85 -20.13 -83.36
C PHE A 352 -63.44 -20.66 -82.05
N SER A 353 -64.32 -19.89 -81.40
CA SER A 353 -64.99 -20.26 -80.15
C SER A 353 -65.89 -21.50 -80.30
N GLU A 354 -66.79 -21.50 -81.29
CA GLU A 354 -67.71 -22.63 -81.56
C GLU A 354 -66.97 -23.91 -81.98
N TRP A 355 -65.82 -23.77 -82.66
CA TRP A 355 -65.01 -24.90 -83.08
C TRP A 355 -64.37 -25.62 -81.88
N LEU A 356 -63.75 -24.87 -80.95
CA LEU A 356 -63.07 -25.42 -79.78
C LEU A 356 -64.01 -26.26 -78.89
N HIS A 357 -65.19 -25.73 -78.58
CA HIS A 357 -66.12 -26.40 -77.67
C HIS A 357 -66.61 -27.76 -78.20
N ARG A 358 -66.76 -27.89 -79.53
CA ARG A 358 -67.14 -29.17 -80.17
C ARG A 358 -66.00 -30.19 -80.22
N PHE A 359 -64.75 -29.73 -80.22
CA PHE A 359 -63.56 -30.58 -80.20
C PHE A 359 -63.38 -31.25 -78.82
N GLU A 360 -63.49 -30.47 -77.75
CA GLU A 360 -63.33 -30.95 -76.36
C GLU A 360 -64.26 -32.13 -76.02
N LYS A 361 -65.54 -32.04 -76.43
CA LYS A 361 -66.54 -33.08 -76.15
C LYS A 361 -66.13 -34.44 -76.73
N LYS A 362 -65.76 -34.49 -78.01
CA LYS A 362 -65.40 -35.73 -78.70
C LYS A 362 -64.10 -36.37 -78.19
N ALA A 363 -63.16 -35.56 -77.69
CA ALA A 363 -61.91 -36.10 -77.13
C ALA A 363 -62.16 -36.99 -75.90
N LYS A 364 -63.19 -36.66 -75.09
CA LYS A 364 -63.56 -37.40 -73.88
C LYS A 364 -64.27 -38.74 -74.16
N GLU A 365 -64.83 -38.92 -75.34
CA GLU A 365 -65.64 -40.10 -75.70
C GLU A 365 -64.76 -41.32 -76.13
N ASN A 366 -63.48 -41.11 -76.47
CA ASN A 366 -62.58 -42.14 -77.03
C ASN A 366 -61.71 -42.91 -76.00
N ALA A 367 -61.83 -42.65 -74.70
CA ALA A 367 -60.79 -42.99 -73.71
C ALA A 367 -60.95 -44.33 -72.96
N THR A 368 -61.94 -45.17 -73.29
CA THR A 368 -62.48 -46.16 -72.32
C THR A 368 -62.56 -47.60 -72.83
N VAL A 369 -61.47 -48.38 -72.77
CA VAL A 369 -61.46 -49.86 -73.00
C VAL A 369 -60.43 -50.57 -72.09
N PRO A 370 -60.84 -51.56 -71.27
CA PRO A 370 -59.93 -52.42 -70.51
C PRO A 370 -59.96 -53.91 -70.92
N CYS A 371 -58.87 -54.66 -70.68
CA CYS A 371 -58.78 -56.12 -70.83
C CYS A 371 -57.73 -56.72 -69.87
N ILE A 372 -57.82 -58.00 -69.50
CA ILE A 372 -57.03 -58.65 -68.43
C ILE A 372 -56.61 -60.07 -68.86
N SER A 373 -55.42 -60.55 -68.44
CA SER A 373 -54.87 -61.89 -68.72
C SER A 373 -54.29 -62.56 -67.46
N GLU A 374 -54.00 -63.86 -67.50
CA GLU A 374 -53.60 -64.65 -66.33
C GLU A 374 -52.20 -64.28 -65.79
N ASP A 375 -51.22 -64.01 -66.66
CA ASP A 375 -49.88 -63.54 -66.28
C ASP A 375 -49.92 -62.23 -65.47
N VAL A 376 -50.96 -61.40 -65.71
CA VAL A 376 -51.19 -60.16 -64.95
C VAL A 376 -51.40 -60.48 -63.47
N LYS A 377 -52.05 -61.58 -63.11
CA LYS A 377 -52.29 -61.96 -61.70
C LYS A 377 -50.99 -62.31 -60.96
N VAL A 378 -50.08 -63.02 -61.62
CA VAL A 378 -48.77 -63.38 -61.03
C VAL A 378 -47.90 -62.14 -60.84
N LEU A 379 -47.92 -61.22 -61.82
CA LEU A 379 -47.27 -59.91 -61.69
C LEU A 379 -47.93 -59.05 -60.61
N GLN A 380 -49.25 -59.09 -60.48
CA GLN A 380 -50.03 -58.34 -59.49
C GLN A 380 -49.78 -58.83 -58.06
N GLN A 381 -49.58 -60.13 -57.85
CA GLN A 381 -49.15 -60.68 -56.56
C GLN A 381 -47.72 -60.26 -56.21
N LYS A 382 -46.78 -60.33 -57.17
CA LYS A 382 -45.39 -59.88 -56.95
C LYS A 382 -45.29 -58.36 -56.74
N LEU A 383 -46.13 -57.58 -57.41
CA LEU A 383 -46.27 -56.15 -57.17
C LEU A 383 -46.71 -55.89 -55.73
N LYS A 384 -47.77 -56.57 -55.26
CA LYS A 384 -48.21 -56.47 -53.87
C LYS A 384 -47.11 -56.87 -52.87
N GLU A 385 -46.38 -57.96 -53.11
CA GLU A 385 -45.26 -58.38 -52.25
C GLU A 385 -44.13 -57.32 -52.21
N ALA A 386 -43.89 -56.63 -53.31
CA ALA A 386 -42.96 -55.49 -53.37
C ALA A 386 -43.52 -54.24 -52.67
N ASP A 387 -44.82 -53.96 -52.79
CA ASP A 387 -45.50 -52.84 -52.12
C ASP A 387 -45.53 -53.03 -50.58
N ASP A 388 -45.86 -54.25 -50.11
CA ASP A 388 -45.84 -54.63 -48.69
C ASP A 388 -44.40 -54.53 -48.12
N MET A 389 -43.39 -54.92 -48.90
CA MET A 389 -41.97 -54.77 -48.53
C MET A 389 -41.51 -53.30 -48.56
N HIS A 390 -41.97 -52.49 -49.52
CA HIS A 390 -41.73 -51.04 -49.56
C HIS A 390 -42.33 -50.38 -48.31
N ALA A 391 -43.57 -50.73 -47.95
CA ALA A 391 -44.23 -50.19 -46.76
C ALA A 391 -43.47 -50.52 -45.46
N MET A 392 -42.92 -51.72 -45.34
CA MET A 392 -42.07 -52.11 -44.21
C MET A 392 -40.75 -51.32 -44.16
N LEU A 393 -40.06 -51.16 -45.29
CA LEU A 393 -38.83 -50.35 -45.38
C LEU A 393 -39.10 -48.86 -45.13
N GLN A 394 -40.25 -48.34 -45.59
CA GLN A 394 -40.71 -46.98 -45.31
C GLN A 394 -40.91 -46.78 -43.80
N LEU A 395 -41.57 -47.72 -43.11
CA LEU A 395 -41.78 -47.69 -41.67
C LEU A 395 -40.45 -47.75 -40.89
N GLU A 396 -39.49 -48.56 -41.34
CA GLU A 396 -38.15 -48.62 -40.75
C GLU A 396 -37.38 -47.30 -40.93
N CYS A 397 -37.46 -46.70 -42.12
CA CYS A 397 -36.91 -45.36 -42.40
C CYS A 397 -37.50 -44.27 -41.48
N GLU A 398 -38.83 -44.23 -41.28
CA GLU A 398 -39.43 -43.25 -40.35
C GLU A 398 -39.01 -43.51 -38.90
N LYS A 399 -38.85 -44.79 -38.49
CA LYS A 399 -38.30 -45.14 -37.17
C LYS A 399 -36.87 -44.64 -37.00
N TYR A 400 -36.00 -44.82 -38.00
CA TYR A 400 -34.62 -44.29 -37.96
C TYR A 400 -34.60 -42.76 -37.88
N LYS A 401 -35.43 -42.05 -38.63
CA LYS A 401 -35.56 -40.58 -38.50
C LYS A 401 -35.98 -40.15 -37.10
N SER A 402 -36.95 -40.84 -36.49
CA SER A 402 -37.41 -40.55 -35.13
C SER A 402 -36.30 -40.75 -34.10
N VAL A 403 -35.53 -41.84 -34.20
CA VAL A 403 -34.39 -42.10 -33.30
C VAL A 403 -33.28 -41.07 -33.52
N LEU A 404 -32.98 -40.70 -34.77
CA LEU A 404 -31.99 -39.66 -35.07
C LEU A 404 -32.39 -38.32 -34.43
N ALA A 405 -33.64 -37.87 -34.60
CA ALA A 405 -34.14 -36.64 -33.99
C ALA A 405 -34.11 -36.68 -32.44
N GLU A 406 -34.40 -37.83 -31.82
CA GLU A 406 -34.24 -37.99 -30.37
C GLU A 406 -32.78 -37.90 -29.94
N THR A 407 -31.86 -38.57 -30.63
CA THR A 407 -30.42 -38.50 -30.33
C THR A 407 -29.84 -37.10 -30.55
N GLU A 408 -30.26 -36.39 -31.59
CA GLU A 408 -29.89 -34.98 -31.81
C GLU A 408 -30.39 -34.10 -30.66
N GLY A 409 -31.65 -34.27 -30.24
CA GLY A 409 -32.20 -33.55 -29.09
C GLY A 409 -31.48 -33.86 -27.77
N ILE A 410 -30.98 -35.09 -27.57
CA ILE A 410 -30.14 -35.45 -26.43
C ILE A 410 -28.78 -34.74 -26.52
N LEU A 411 -28.12 -34.78 -27.69
CA LEU A 411 -26.83 -34.13 -27.93
C LEU A 411 -26.89 -32.62 -27.73
N GLN A 412 -27.93 -31.95 -28.25
CA GLN A 412 -28.15 -30.51 -28.05
C GLN A 412 -28.30 -30.15 -26.55
N ARG A 413 -29.04 -30.96 -25.77
CA ARG A 413 -29.17 -30.76 -24.31
C ARG A 413 -27.85 -30.98 -23.56
N LEU A 414 -27.07 -32.00 -23.95
CA LEU A 414 -25.75 -32.26 -23.36
C LEU A 414 -24.78 -31.12 -23.66
N GLN A 415 -24.73 -30.64 -24.92
CA GLN A 415 -23.92 -29.49 -25.31
C GLN A 415 -24.26 -28.25 -24.49
N GLN A 416 -25.55 -27.87 -24.42
CA GLN A 416 -25.99 -26.72 -23.62
C GLN A 416 -25.64 -26.88 -22.13
N SER A 417 -25.73 -28.09 -21.57
CA SER A 417 -25.35 -28.35 -20.18
C SER A 417 -23.84 -28.21 -19.93
N VAL A 418 -23.00 -28.57 -20.91
CA VAL A 418 -21.54 -28.37 -20.84
C VAL A 418 -21.21 -26.89 -20.94
N GLU A 419 -21.75 -26.18 -21.94
CA GLU A 419 -21.55 -24.74 -22.13
C GLU A 419 -21.98 -23.91 -20.91
N GLN A 420 -23.07 -24.28 -20.24
CA GLN A 420 -23.52 -23.64 -19.00
C GLN A 420 -22.55 -23.86 -17.83
N GLU A 421 -22.10 -25.11 -17.64
CA GLU A 421 -21.19 -25.45 -16.53
C GLU A 421 -19.78 -24.88 -16.77
N GLU A 422 -19.27 -24.88 -18.00
CA GLU A 422 -18.02 -24.21 -18.38
C GLU A 422 -18.04 -22.71 -18.06
N ASN A 423 -19.11 -21.99 -18.42
CA ASN A 423 -19.23 -20.56 -18.12
C ASN A 423 -19.36 -20.29 -16.62
N LYS A 424 -20.02 -21.18 -15.87
CA LYS A 424 -20.10 -21.15 -14.41
C LYS A 424 -18.73 -21.37 -13.73
N TRP A 425 -17.91 -22.29 -14.23
CA TRP A 425 -16.53 -22.45 -13.75
C TRP A 425 -15.62 -21.29 -14.14
N LYS A 426 -15.79 -20.73 -15.35
CA LYS A 426 -15.06 -19.53 -15.80
C LYS A 426 -15.27 -18.34 -14.85
N ILE A 427 -16.53 -18.01 -14.55
CA ILE A 427 -16.88 -16.96 -13.56
C ILE A 427 -16.22 -17.25 -12.21
N LYS A 428 -16.36 -18.47 -11.69
CA LYS A 428 -15.80 -18.86 -10.38
C LYS A 428 -14.27 -18.80 -10.33
N VAL A 429 -13.59 -19.08 -11.45
CA VAL A 429 -12.13 -18.91 -11.59
C VAL A 429 -11.77 -17.43 -11.62
N GLU A 430 -12.50 -16.59 -12.37
CA GLU A 430 -12.27 -15.14 -12.40
C GLU A 430 -12.49 -14.47 -11.04
N GLU A 431 -13.54 -14.87 -10.30
CA GLU A 431 -13.80 -14.44 -8.93
C GLU A 431 -12.67 -14.84 -7.98
N SER A 432 -12.26 -16.11 -8.00
CA SER A 432 -11.14 -16.62 -7.21
C SER A 432 -9.84 -15.88 -7.53
N GLN A 433 -9.54 -15.67 -8.82
CA GLN A 433 -8.36 -14.95 -9.26
C GLN A 433 -8.42 -13.46 -8.89
N LYS A 434 -9.59 -12.83 -8.88
CA LYS A 434 -9.80 -11.47 -8.37
C LYS A 434 -9.56 -11.38 -6.87
N ALA A 435 -10.06 -12.33 -6.09
CA ALA A 435 -9.76 -12.44 -4.66
C ALA A 435 -8.26 -12.65 -4.41
N THR A 436 -7.59 -13.54 -5.16
CA THR A 436 -6.14 -13.74 -5.07
C THR A 436 -5.36 -12.47 -5.42
N ARG A 437 -5.73 -11.72 -6.48
CA ARG A 437 -5.12 -10.41 -6.79
C ARG A 437 -5.33 -9.41 -5.65
N GLN A 438 -6.52 -9.37 -5.04
CA GLN A 438 -6.84 -8.46 -3.94
C GLN A 438 -6.05 -8.82 -2.67
N ILE A 439 -5.83 -10.11 -2.41
CA ILE A 439 -5.00 -10.64 -1.32
C ILE A 439 -3.50 -10.48 -1.61
N HIS A 440 -3.04 -10.59 -2.86
CA HIS A 440 -1.64 -10.32 -3.24
C HIS A 440 -1.34 -8.82 -3.17
N PHE A 441 -2.24 -7.97 -3.65
CA PHE A 441 -2.12 -6.52 -3.44
C PHE A 441 -2.29 -6.18 -1.96
N SER A 442 -3.04 -6.97 -1.18
CA SER A 442 -2.87 -6.94 0.28
C SER A 442 -1.42 -7.24 0.61
N LEU A 443 -0.90 -8.46 0.36
CA LEU A 443 0.40 -8.99 0.82
C LEU A 443 1.65 -8.19 0.40
N SER A 444 1.73 -7.66 -0.81
CA SER A 444 2.96 -6.98 -1.27
C SER A 444 3.08 -5.51 -0.90
N SER A 445 1.96 -4.90 -0.53
CA SER A 445 1.96 -3.65 0.21
C SER A 445 1.66 -3.88 1.69
N LEU A 446 1.47 -5.14 2.06
CA LEU A 446 1.71 -5.61 3.40
C LEU A 446 3.26 -5.46 3.54
N GLU A 447 4.06 -6.11 2.70
CA GLU A 447 5.51 -6.33 2.91
C GLU A 447 6.46 -5.14 3.27
N GLN A 448 6.25 -3.89 2.85
CA GLN A 448 7.24 -2.80 3.05
C GLN A 448 7.14 -2.08 4.41
N GLU A 449 6.05 -2.19 5.19
CA GLU A 449 5.97 -1.55 6.53
C GLU A 449 6.35 -2.44 7.70
N ALA A 450 6.54 -3.76 7.51
CA ALA A 450 7.59 -4.40 8.29
C ALA A 450 8.92 -3.72 8.01
N GLU A 451 9.30 -3.47 6.75
CA GLU A 451 10.63 -2.92 6.51
C GLU A 451 10.79 -1.46 7.00
N ARG A 452 9.72 -0.65 6.96
CA ARG A 452 9.69 0.68 7.60
C ARG A 452 9.84 0.58 9.12
N LEU A 453 9.00 -0.20 9.79
CA LEU A 453 9.04 -0.33 11.26
C LEU A 453 10.26 -1.11 11.75
N ARG A 454 10.83 -2.01 10.94
CA ARG A 454 12.14 -2.65 11.13
C ARG A 454 13.28 -1.65 10.89
N GLY A 455 13.06 -0.60 10.10
CA GLY A 455 13.91 0.58 10.01
C GLY A 455 13.87 1.39 11.31
N GLU A 456 12.68 1.85 11.69
CA GLU A 456 12.45 2.65 12.91
C GLU A 456 12.92 1.93 14.19
N ASN A 457 12.75 0.61 14.30
CA ASN A 457 13.31 -0.18 15.40
C ASN A 457 14.86 -0.18 15.43
N LYS A 458 15.54 -0.15 14.28
CA LYS A 458 17.01 -0.03 14.24
C LYS A 458 17.45 1.35 14.76
N GLU A 459 16.69 2.41 14.45
CA GLU A 459 16.93 3.78 14.93
C GLU A 459 16.64 3.93 16.43
N LEU A 460 15.52 3.39 16.91
CA LEU A 460 15.19 3.33 18.34
C LEU A 460 16.27 2.58 19.14
N GLU A 461 16.80 1.48 18.60
CA GLU A 461 17.89 0.74 19.22
C GLU A 461 19.25 1.47 19.15
N THR A 462 19.48 2.40 18.21
CA THR A 462 20.62 3.34 18.31
C THR A 462 20.41 4.38 19.41
N LEU A 463 19.25 5.04 19.45
CA LEU A 463 18.91 6.03 20.49
C LEU A 463 18.90 5.42 21.89
N ARG A 464 18.54 4.13 22.01
CA ARG A 464 18.62 3.37 23.26
C ARG A 464 20.05 3.31 23.80
N ARG A 465 21.03 2.95 22.97
CA ARG A 465 22.44 2.84 23.38
C ARG A 465 23.04 4.20 23.75
N GLU A 466 22.63 5.25 23.03
CA GLU A 466 22.99 6.62 23.38
C GLU A 466 22.41 7.03 24.75
N ARG A 467 21.14 6.68 25.03
CA ARG A 467 20.53 6.90 26.35
C ARG A 467 21.26 6.14 27.46
N GLU A 468 21.56 4.86 27.26
CA GLU A 468 22.26 4.01 28.25
C GLU A 468 23.70 4.51 28.50
N HIS A 469 24.39 5.06 27.48
CA HIS A 469 25.67 5.74 27.67
C HIS A 469 25.55 7.05 28.48
N LEU A 470 24.55 7.89 28.18
CA LEU A 470 24.31 9.15 28.90
C LEU A 470 23.87 8.89 30.35
N GLU A 471 23.11 7.84 30.62
CA GLU A 471 22.76 7.37 31.96
C GLU A 471 24.03 6.99 32.76
N SER A 472 25.00 6.30 32.14
CA SER A 472 26.25 5.92 32.79
C SER A 472 27.17 7.10 33.11
N GLU A 473 27.30 8.08 32.20
CA GLU A 473 28.09 9.30 32.49
C GLU A 473 27.40 10.21 33.53
N LEU A 474 26.06 10.20 33.60
CA LEU A 474 25.31 10.90 34.65
C LEU A 474 25.53 10.26 36.04
N GLU A 475 25.47 8.94 36.15
CA GLU A 475 25.74 8.22 37.40
C GLU A 475 27.17 8.50 37.91
N LYS A 476 28.15 8.45 37.01
CA LYS A 476 29.55 8.81 37.30
C LYS A 476 29.68 10.26 37.79
N ALA A 477 29.03 11.22 37.14
CA ALA A 477 29.02 12.62 37.58
C ALA A 477 28.34 12.81 38.95
N GLU A 478 27.32 12.01 39.29
CA GLU A 478 26.70 11.99 40.62
C GLU A 478 27.63 11.39 41.69
N ILE A 479 28.40 10.34 41.36
CA ILE A 479 29.43 9.76 42.25
C ILE A 479 30.56 10.77 42.53
N GLU A 480 31.07 11.44 41.48
CA GLU A 480 32.07 12.52 41.62
C GLU A 480 31.52 13.66 42.49
N ARG A 481 30.30 14.13 42.22
CA ARG A 481 29.58 15.14 43.03
C ARG A 481 29.41 14.71 44.48
N SER A 482 29.05 13.46 44.74
CA SER A 482 28.91 12.90 46.10
C SER A 482 30.24 12.91 46.85
N THR A 483 31.33 12.58 46.15
CA THR A 483 32.70 12.63 46.68
C THR A 483 33.09 14.04 47.08
N TYR A 484 32.94 15.03 46.19
CA TYR A 484 33.19 16.45 46.50
C TYR A 484 32.32 16.98 47.65
N VAL A 485 31.05 16.55 47.76
CA VAL A 485 30.18 16.92 48.90
C VAL A 485 30.69 16.33 50.22
N SER A 486 31.31 15.15 50.20
CA SER A 486 31.95 14.55 51.37
C SER A 486 33.23 15.30 51.77
N GLU A 487 34.10 15.62 50.80
CA GLU A 487 35.32 16.40 51.03
C GLU A 487 35.02 17.80 51.60
N VAL A 488 34.04 18.51 51.03
CA VAL A 488 33.60 19.82 51.53
C VAL A 488 32.99 19.72 52.94
N ARG A 489 32.34 18.60 53.28
CA ARG A 489 31.84 18.35 54.64
C ARG A 489 33.00 18.15 55.63
N GLU A 490 34.02 17.39 55.24
CA GLU A 490 35.21 17.13 56.07
C GLU A 490 36.03 18.41 56.30
N LEU A 491 36.34 19.16 55.24
CA LEU A 491 37.01 20.46 55.32
C LEU A 491 36.23 21.45 56.21
N LYS A 492 34.89 21.41 56.17
CA LYS A 492 34.03 22.21 57.05
C LYS A 492 34.11 21.75 58.52
N THR A 493 34.29 20.47 58.81
CA THR A 493 34.54 19.97 60.17
C THR A 493 35.89 20.48 60.68
N GLN A 494 36.97 20.28 59.91
CA GLN A 494 38.33 20.73 60.27
C GLN A 494 38.41 22.27 60.45
N LEU A 495 37.69 23.04 59.63
CA LEU A 495 37.58 24.49 59.77
C LEU A 495 36.84 24.90 61.06
N ASN A 496 35.83 24.13 61.50
CA ASN A 496 35.16 24.38 62.77
C ASN A 496 36.05 24.02 63.96
N GLU A 497 36.79 22.90 63.91
CA GLU A 497 37.75 22.52 64.96
C GLU A 497 38.89 23.52 65.12
N THR A 498 39.53 23.93 64.02
CA THR A 498 40.59 24.95 64.07
C THR A 498 40.05 26.28 64.59
N ARG A 499 38.81 26.63 64.26
CA ARG A 499 38.11 27.80 64.82
C ARG A 499 37.75 27.65 66.31
N THR A 500 37.47 26.45 66.83
CA THR A 500 37.26 26.26 68.27
C THR A 500 38.57 26.29 69.04
N LYS A 501 39.64 25.68 68.52
CA LYS A 501 41.02 25.80 69.05
C LYS A 501 41.43 27.27 69.11
N LEU A 502 41.42 28.00 67.99
CA LEU A 502 41.77 29.42 67.96
C LEU A 502 40.98 30.29 68.98
N LYS A 503 39.72 29.96 69.27
CA LYS A 503 38.94 30.62 70.34
C LYS A 503 39.41 30.26 71.76
N MET A 504 39.79 29.00 72.01
CA MET A 504 40.33 28.58 73.31
C MET A 504 41.67 29.28 73.56
N GLU A 505 42.63 29.13 72.66
CA GLU A 505 43.93 29.81 72.75
C GLU A 505 43.80 31.35 72.80
N GLN A 506 42.83 31.97 72.12
CA GLN A 506 42.54 33.41 72.28
C GLN A 506 42.03 33.75 73.69
N SER A 507 41.16 32.92 74.28
CA SER A 507 40.69 33.09 75.67
C SER A 507 41.80 32.86 76.69
N GLU A 508 42.73 31.94 76.43
CA GLU A 508 43.91 31.71 77.26
C GLU A 508 44.89 32.88 77.16
N ARG A 509 45.16 33.42 75.97
CA ARG A 509 45.96 34.64 75.79
C ARG A 509 45.38 35.82 76.58
N LEU A 510 44.06 36.02 76.54
CA LEU A 510 43.39 37.05 77.33
C LEU A 510 43.54 36.83 78.84
N LYS A 511 43.44 35.58 79.31
CA LYS A 511 43.70 35.23 80.71
C LYS A 511 45.15 35.50 81.12
N VAL A 512 46.12 35.03 80.33
CA VAL A 512 47.56 35.21 80.57
C VAL A 512 47.93 36.70 80.55
N ALA A 513 47.39 37.50 79.64
CA ALA A 513 47.58 38.95 79.65
C ALA A 513 47.01 39.61 80.92
N GLY A 514 45.85 39.15 81.40
CA GLY A 514 45.25 39.59 82.67
C GLY A 514 46.07 39.18 83.89
N ASP A 515 46.64 37.98 83.91
CA ASP A 515 47.50 37.50 84.99
C ASP A 515 48.89 38.18 84.96
N LEU A 516 49.44 38.45 83.77
CA LEU A 516 50.65 39.25 83.57
C LEU A 516 50.47 40.69 84.08
N HIS A 517 49.30 41.30 83.86
CA HIS A 517 49.01 42.64 84.38
C HIS A 517 48.98 42.68 85.92
N LYS A 518 48.47 41.63 86.58
CA LYS A 518 48.55 41.50 88.06
C LYS A 518 49.99 41.31 88.54
N ALA A 519 50.78 40.51 87.82
CA ALA A 519 52.20 40.33 88.11
C ALA A 519 52.98 41.66 87.97
N GLN A 520 52.65 42.47 86.96
CA GLN A 520 53.21 43.81 86.78
C GLN A 520 52.88 44.72 87.97
N GLN A 521 51.61 44.83 88.35
CA GLN A 521 51.18 45.60 89.52
C GLN A 521 51.89 45.15 90.82
N SER A 522 52.14 43.85 90.96
CA SER A 522 52.86 43.28 92.11
C SER A 522 54.36 43.62 92.07
N LEU A 523 54.98 43.62 90.89
CA LEU A 523 56.38 44.01 90.71
C LEU A 523 56.57 45.52 90.97
N ASP A 524 55.68 46.36 90.46
CA ASP A 524 55.71 47.81 90.65
C ASP A 524 55.56 48.17 92.14
N LEU A 525 54.73 47.42 92.89
CA LEU A 525 54.60 47.53 94.35
C LEU A 525 55.90 47.16 95.06
N ILE A 526 56.52 46.02 94.71
CA ILE A 526 57.82 45.59 95.28
C ILE A 526 58.93 46.61 94.97
N GLN A 527 58.96 47.18 93.76
CA GLN A 527 59.91 48.24 93.41
C GLN A 527 59.69 49.50 94.26
N SER A 528 58.44 49.88 94.54
CA SER A 528 58.11 50.99 95.45
C SER A 528 58.59 50.73 96.88
N GLU A 529 58.43 49.51 97.40
CA GLU A 529 58.94 49.12 98.72
C GLU A 529 60.48 49.11 98.78
N ILE A 530 61.16 48.65 97.73
CA ILE A 530 62.63 48.68 97.63
C ILE A 530 63.15 50.13 97.59
N VAL A 531 62.54 51.01 96.80
CA VAL A 531 62.90 52.45 96.75
C VAL A 531 62.69 53.11 98.12
N LYS A 532 61.65 52.72 98.86
CA LYS A 532 61.39 53.21 100.20
C LYS A 532 62.46 52.75 101.20
N ALA A 533 62.81 51.47 101.21
CA ALA A 533 63.89 50.93 102.04
C ALA A 533 65.27 51.56 101.72
N ALA A 534 65.54 51.85 100.44
CA ALA A 534 66.74 52.57 100.03
C ALA A 534 66.75 54.04 100.50
N GLY A 535 65.58 54.71 100.50
CA GLY A 535 65.42 56.07 101.02
C GLY A 535 65.59 56.19 102.54
N ASP A 536 65.14 55.18 103.30
CA ASP A 536 65.23 55.14 104.77
C ASP A 536 66.63 54.74 105.28
N THR A 537 67.61 54.48 104.42
CA THR A 537 68.98 54.05 104.81
C THR A 537 69.86 55.25 105.24
N SER A 538 69.52 55.88 106.36
CA SER A 538 70.44 56.73 107.12
C SER A 538 70.25 56.54 108.63
N ILE A 539 71.35 56.61 109.39
CA ILE A 539 71.50 56.41 110.85
C ILE A 539 71.69 54.92 111.27
N ILE A 540 72.57 54.68 112.27
CA ILE A 540 73.04 53.39 112.87
C ILE A 540 73.97 52.57 111.93
N GLU A 541 75.32 52.49 112.03
CA GLU A 541 76.35 52.44 113.12
C GLU A 541 76.52 51.08 113.85
N ASN A 542 77.71 50.46 114.04
CA ASN A 542 79.05 50.53 113.38
C ASN A 542 79.54 49.04 113.15
N SER A 543 80.66 48.41 113.56
CA SER A 543 82.03 48.62 114.14
C SER A 543 82.67 47.19 114.19
N ASP A 544 83.97 46.84 114.08
CA ASP A 544 85.28 47.44 113.66
C ASP A 544 86.33 46.29 113.57
N VAL A 545 87.47 46.31 112.84
CA VAL A 545 87.93 47.05 111.64
C VAL A 545 89.21 46.39 111.04
N SER A 546 89.70 46.90 109.91
CA SER A 546 90.96 46.60 109.17
C SER A 546 91.01 45.33 108.30
N SER A 547 91.44 45.40 107.03
CA SER A 547 91.81 46.58 106.21
C SER A 547 91.83 46.25 104.71
N GLU A 548 91.51 47.25 103.86
CA GLU A 548 91.85 47.33 102.41
C GLU A 548 91.43 46.11 101.55
N VAL A 549 90.36 46.16 100.75
CA VAL A 549 90.28 46.94 99.50
C VAL A 549 88.82 47.33 99.17
N GLU A 550 88.57 48.63 99.22
CA GLU A 550 87.84 49.45 98.24
C GLU A 550 86.64 48.83 97.47
N SER A 551 85.44 49.15 98.00
CA SER A 551 84.32 49.86 97.33
C SER A 551 83.75 49.41 95.98
N SER A 552 84.30 48.41 95.30
CA SER A 552 83.79 47.94 93.99
C SER A 552 82.58 47.01 94.12
N GLU A 553 82.57 46.07 95.08
CA GLU A 553 81.56 45.00 95.10
C GLU A 553 80.14 45.46 95.39
N LYS A 554 79.94 46.48 96.25
CA LYS A 554 78.57 46.96 96.58
C LYS A 554 77.92 47.71 95.41
N GLU A 555 78.73 48.40 94.61
CA GLU A 555 78.32 48.98 93.33
C GLU A 555 78.17 47.89 92.26
N THR A 556 79.05 46.90 92.22
CA THR A 556 78.93 45.75 91.29
C THR A 556 77.67 44.92 91.55
N ILE A 557 77.25 44.74 92.81
CA ILE A 557 76.02 44.04 93.18
C ILE A 557 74.79 44.89 92.84
N SER A 558 74.79 46.20 93.10
CA SER A 558 73.64 47.05 92.74
C SER A 558 73.53 47.21 91.21
N VAL A 559 74.65 47.32 90.50
CA VAL A 559 74.73 47.28 89.04
C VAL A 559 74.25 45.92 88.52
N SER A 560 74.65 44.79 89.09
CA SER A 560 74.18 43.47 88.63
C SER A 560 72.69 43.25 88.90
N LEU A 561 72.15 43.74 90.01
CA LEU A 561 70.70 43.72 90.28
C LEU A 561 69.95 44.62 89.30
N ASN A 562 70.39 45.86 89.10
CA ASN A 562 69.79 46.79 88.14
C ASN A 562 69.92 46.30 86.69
N GLN A 563 71.02 45.63 86.34
CA GLN A 563 71.23 45.01 85.03
C GLN A 563 70.36 43.76 84.86
N THR A 564 70.11 43.00 85.93
CA THR A 564 69.15 41.87 85.93
C THR A 564 67.71 42.38 85.82
N VAL A 565 67.35 43.47 86.52
CA VAL A 565 66.04 44.14 86.37
C VAL A 565 65.87 44.71 84.97
N ALA A 566 66.91 45.32 84.38
CA ALA A 566 66.89 45.82 83.01
C ALA A 566 66.78 44.67 81.98
N GLN A 567 67.45 43.53 82.22
CA GLN A 567 67.29 42.32 81.41
C GLN A 567 65.87 41.74 81.52
N LEU A 568 65.30 41.69 82.73
CA LEU A 568 63.91 41.27 82.95
C LEU A 568 62.92 42.23 82.27
N GLN A 569 63.15 43.55 82.32
CA GLN A 569 62.36 44.55 81.60
C GLN A 569 62.50 44.41 80.08
N GLN A 570 63.70 44.15 79.54
CA GLN A 570 63.89 43.86 78.11
C GLN A 570 63.22 42.57 77.67
N LEU A 571 63.32 41.49 78.47
CA LEU A 571 62.64 40.23 78.19
C LEU A 571 61.11 40.38 78.24
N LEU A 572 60.59 41.09 79.25
CA LEU A 572 59.17 41.45 79.35
C LEU A 572 58.70 42.28 78.16
N GLN A 573 59.50 43.27 77.73
CA GLN A 573 59.18 44.11 76.58
C GLN A 573 59.20 43.30 75.27
N ALA A 574 60.16 42.38 75.10
CA ALA A 574 60.23 41.47 73.96
C ALA A 574 59.04 40.50 73.93
N VAL A 575 58.65 39.92 75.07
CA VAL A 575 57.47 39.06 75.20
C VAL A 575 56.19 39.83 74.88
N ASN A 576 56.02 41.05 75.39
CA ASN A 576 54.88 41.90 75.04
C ASN A 576 54.86 42.28 73.54
N GLN A 577 56.02 42.50 72.92
CA GLN A 577 56.12 42.75 71.46
C GLN A 577 55.85 41.52 70.60
N GLN A 578 56.08 40.30 71.12
CA GLN A 578 55.67 39.06 70.46
C GLN A 578 54.15 38.84 70.61
N LEU A 579 53.60 39.07 71.80
CA LEU A 579 52.16 38.96 72.09
C LEU A 579 51.27 39.99 71.37
N THR A 580 51.85 41.03 70.77
CA THR A 580 51.13 42.08 70.00
C THR A 580 51.40 42.02 68.49
N LYS A 581 51.95 40.92 67.98
CA LYS A 581 52.27 40.71 66.55
C LYS A 581 51.50 39.58 65.86
N GLU A 582 50.45 39.06 66.52
CA GLU A 582 49.41 38.18 65.96
C GLU A 582 48.02 38.75 66.27
#